data_AF-A0AAW0N8F9-F1
#
_entry.id   AF-A0AAW0N8F9-F1
#
_cell.length_a   1.000
_cell.length_b   1.000
_cell.length_c   1.000
_cell.angle_alpha   90.00
_cell.angle_beta   90.00
_cell.angle_gamma   90.00
#
_symmetry.space_group_name_H-M   'P 1'
#
loop_
_entity.id
_entity.type
_entity.pdbx_description
1 polymer ?
#
loop_
_entity_poly.entity_id
_entity_poly.type
_entity_poly.pdbx_seq_one_letter_code
_entity_poly.pdbx_strand_id
1 'polypeptide(L)'
;MEEAETRAIQIESWTSEATTVLSACLEQQRKLQAKVTDLESRSRRNNVRIFGLPEGVEENSVPRFIESYLTEQLQLPGKQFENPACTPLPDKRKEYTGIKKILKEKGIRFQTPYTNMRIHWESGTRTYSCAQDVYSELRRRGFQ
;
A
#
# COMPACT_ATOMS: atom_id res chain seq x y z
N MET A 1 -36.64 26.59 -42.75
CA MET A 1 -35.62 27.55 -42.26
C MET A 1 -35.53 27.44 -40.74
N GLU A 2 -36.66 27.55 -40.04
CA GLU A 2 -36.80 27.41 -38.58
C GLU A 2 -36.28 26.09 -37.96
N GLU A 3 -36.47 24.95 -38.64
CA GLU A 3 -35.95 23.65 -38.16
C GLU A 3 -34.41 23.55 -38.20
N ALA A 4 -33.78 24.22 -39.17
CA ALA A 4 -32.31 24.26 -39.25
C ALA A 4 -31.72 25.17 -38.16
N GLU A 5 -32.40 26.27 -37.84
CA GLU A 5 -32.01 27.21 -36.79
C GLU A 5 -32.11 26.60 -35.39
N THR A 6 -33.21 25.89 -35.11
CA THR A 6 -33.39 25.18 -33.83
C THR A 6 -32.35 24.08 -33.60
N ARG A 7 -31.99 23.34 -34.67
CA ARG A 7 -30.90 22.35 -34.61
C ARG A 7 -29.53 23.00 -34.38
N ALA A 8 -29.26 24.15 -34.99
CA ALA A 8 -28.01 24.88 -34.77
C ALA A 8 -27.87 25.33 -33.31
N ILE A 9 -28.93 25.91 -32.73
CA ILE A 9 -28.97 26.34 -31.33
C ILE A 9 -28.74 25.17 -30.37
N GLN A 10 -29.35 24.01 -30.63
CA GLN A 10 -29.14 22.82 -29.81
C GLN A 10 -27.70 22.32 -29.86
N ILE A 11 -27.09 22.30 -31.06
CA ILE A 11 -25.69 21.88 -31.22
C ILE A 11 -24.74 22.84 -30.50
N GLU A 12 -24.97 24.14 -30.61
CA GLU A 12 -24.17 25.17 -29.94
C GLU A 12 -24.27 25.04 -28.41
N SER A 13 -25.50 24.86 -27.89
CA SER A 13 -25.73 24.61 -26.47
C SER A 13 -24.99 23.36 -25.98
N TRP A 14 -25.11 22.26 -26.73
CA TRP A 14 -24.47 20.99 -26.37
C TRP A 14 -22.94 21.08 -26.44
N THR A 15 -22.42 21.82 -27.42
CA THR A 15 -20.98 22.09 -27.55
C THR A 15 -20.48 22.92 -26.38
N SER A 16 -21.22 23.94 -25.96
CA SER A 16 -20.90 24.76 -24.78
C SER A 16 -20.89 23.93 -23.48
N GLU A 17 -21.87 23.05 -23.31
CA GLU A 17 -21.94 22.16 -22.16
C GLU A 17 -20.78 21.14 -22.16
N ALA A 18 -20.53 20.51 -23.30
CA ALA A 18 -19.44 19.53 -23.47
C ALA A 18 -18.06 20.15 -23.21
N THR A 19 -17.81 21.37 -23.72
CA THR A 19 -16.55 22.08 -23.49
C THR A 19 -16.35 22.48 -22.03
N THR A 20 -17.43 22.84 -21.33
CA THR A 20 -17.42 23.14 -19.90
C THR A 20 -17.04 21.90 -19.08
N VAL A 21 -17.70 20.76 -19.35
CA VAL A 21 -17.40 19.48 -18.67
C VAL A 21 -15.97 19.03 -18.97
N LEU A 22 -15.52 19.16 -20.22
CA LEU A 22 -14.16 18.79 -20.61
C LEU A 22 -13.12 19.63 -19.86
N SER A 23 -13.36 20.94 -19.73
CA SER A 23 -12.48 21.85 -19.00
C SER A 23 -12.40 21.48 -17.51
N ALA A 24 -13.54 21.19 -16.89
CA ALA A 24 -13.57 20.72 -15.50
C ALA A 24 -12.83 19.38 -15.33
N CYS A 25 -13.03 18.43 -16.25
CA CYS A 25 -12.32 17.15 -16.25
C CYS A 25 -10.80 17.33 -16.38
N LEU A 26 -10.34 18.20 -17.27
CA LEU A 26 -8.91 18.51 -17.43
C LEU A 26 -8.32 19.13 -16.16
N GLU A 27 -9.08 19.97 -15.46
CA GLU A 27 -8.65 20.55 -14.20
C GLU A 27 -8.52 19.48 -13.09
N GLN A 28 -9.48 18.55 -13.01
CA GLN A 28 -9.39 17.42 -12.08
C GLN A 28 -8.21 16.50 -12.42
N GLN A 29 -7.97 16.24 -13.70
CA GLN A 29 -6.83 15.45 -14.15
C GLN A 29 -5.50 16.10 -13.73
N ARG A 30 -5.36 17.42 -13.88
CA ARG A 30 -4.17 18.16 -13.42
C ARG A 30 -3.98 18.05 -11.91
N LYS A 31 -5.07 18.21 -11.13
CA LYS A 31 -5.04 18.06 -9.66
C LYS A 31 -4.60 16.66 -9.24
N LEU A 32 -5.12 15.62 -9.89
CA LEU A 32 -4.73 14.24 -9.62
C LEU A 32 -3.27 13.98 -10.00
N GLN A 33 -2.82 14.47 -11.15
CA GLN A 33 -1.44 14.34 -11.59
C GLN A 33 -0.46 14.97 -10.59
N ALA A 34 -0.75 16.18 -10.11
CA ALA A 34 0.06 16.84 -9.09
C ALA A 34 0.12 16.03 -7.77
N LYS A 35 -1.01 15.45 -7.34
CA LYS A 35 -1.05 14.56 -6.17
C LYS A 35 -0.21 13.30 -6.37
N VAL A 36 -0.29 12.67 -7.53
CA VAL A 36 0.51 11.48 -7.86
C VAL A 36 2.00 11.83 -7.87
N THR A 37 2.40 12.92 -8.51
CA THR A 37 3.79 13.37 -8.53
C THR A 37 4.33 13.68 -7.14
N ASP A 38 3.54 14.34 -6.27
CA ASP A 38 3.92 14.56 -4.87
C ASP A 38 4.08 13.22 -4.13
N LEU A 39 3.11 12.31 -4.24
CA LEU A 39 3.16 10.98 -3.62
C LEU A 39 4.39 10.17 -4.08
N GLU A 40 4.68 10.14 -5.38
CA GLU A 40 5.88 9.49 -5.91
C GLU A 40 7.15 10.15 -5.38
N SER A 41 7.19 11.47 -5.31
CA SER A 41 8.34 12.21 -4.78
C SER A 41 8.53 11.96 -3.29
N ARG A 42 7.46 11.89 -2.48
CA ARG A 42 7.53 11.54 -1.05
C ARG A 42 7.96 10.10 -0.85
N SER A 43 7.42 9.19 -1.65
CA SER A 43 7.80 7.77 -1.64
C SER A 43 9.29 7.60 -1.98
N ARG A 44 9.78 8.28 -3.02
CA ARG A 44 11.21 8.28 -3.39
C ARG A 44 12.10 8.92 -2.32
N ARG A 45 11.58 9.90 -1.54
CA ARG A 45 12.30 10.46 -0.38
C ARG A 45 12.47 9.46 0.77
N ASN A 46 11.71 8.37 0.80
CA ASN A 46 11.92 7.28 1.75
C ASN A 46 12.97 6.25 1.26
N ASN A 47 13.58 6.46 0.09
CA ASN A 47 14.65 5.59 -0.39
C ASN A 47 16.02 6.10 0.10
N VAL A 48 16.73 5.28 0.87
CA VAL A 48 18.11 5.54 1.29
C VAL A 48 19.08 4.91 0.29
N ARG A 49 20.12 5.64 -0.11
CA ARG A 49 21.22 5.12 -0.93
C ARG A 49 22.46 4.95 -0.06
N ILE A 50 23.04 3.75 -0.06
CA ILE A 50 24.27 3.43 0.65
C ILE A 50 25.38 3.27 -0.39
N PHE A 51 26.46 4.03 -0.26
CA PHE A 51 27.60 4.00 -1.16
C PHE A 51 28.81 3.34 -0.49
N GLY A 52 29.70 2.75 -1.30
CA GLY A 52 30.94 2.15 -0.82
C GLY A 52 30.81 0.71 -0.33
N LEU A 53 29.68 0.04 -0.59
CA LEU A 53 29.53 -1.39 -0.34
C LEU A 53 30.21 -2.20 -1.46
N PRO A 54 31.11 -3.15 -1.15
CA PRO A 54 31.67 -4.07 -2.13
C PRO A 54 30.57 -4.98 -2.70
N GLU A 55 30.69 -5.37 -3.97
CA GLU A 55 29.75 -6.32 -4.56
C GLU A 55 29.86 -7.71 -3.90
N GLY A 56 28.72 -8.34 -3.60
CA GLY A 56 28.65 -9.70 -3.05
C GLY A 56 28.64 -9.82 -1.52
N VAL A 57 28.73 -8.71 -0.78
CA VAL A 57 28.67 -8.72 0.71
C VAL A 57 27.29 -9.06 1.27
N GLU A 58 26.26 -9.00 0.42
CA GLU A 58 24.86 -9.20 0.78
C GLU A 58 24.49 -10.69 0.98
N GLU A 59 25.39 -11.59 0.60
CA GLU A 59 25.22 -13.04 0.60
C GLU A 59 23.85 -13.47 0.02
N ASN A 60 23.06 -14.23 0.79
CA ASN A 60 21.80 -14.83 0.36
C ASN A 60 20.57 -13.94 0.65
N SER A 61 20.73 -12.80 1.34
CA SER A 61 19.59 -11.99 1.77
C SER A 61 19.97 -10.53 2.06
N VAL A 62 19.79 -9.67 1.04
CA VAL A 62 19.95 -8.22 1.13
C VAL A 62 19.24 -7.60 2.35
N PRO A 63 17.97 -7.94 2.69
CA PRO A 63 17.30 -7.30 3.82
C PRO A 63 17.95 -7.60 5.17
N ARG A 64 18.47 -8.83 5.36
CA ARG A 64 19.17 -9.21 6.59
C ARG A 64 20.52 -8.52 6.69
N PHE A 65 21.25 -8.46 5.57
CA PHE A 65 22.53 -7.76 5.51
C PHE A 65 22.36 -6.27 5.85
N ILE A 66 21.40 -5.59 5.24
CA ILE A 66 21.16 -4.16 5.50
C ILE A 66 20.72 -3.93 6.95
N GLU A 67 19.88 -4.81 7.51
CA GLU A 67 19.48 -4.75 8.92
C GLU A 67 20.68 -4.88 9.87
N SER A 68 21.56 -5.87 9.67
CA SER A 68 22.76 -6.03 10.49
C SER A 68 23.74 -4.88 10.29
N TYR A 69 23.98 -4.49 9.04
CA TYR A 69 24.93 -3.44 8.67
C TYR A 69 24.53 -2.09 9.27
N LEU A 70 23.27 -1.68 9.13
CA LEU A 70 22.81 -0.42 9.69
C LEU A 70 22.74 -0.45 11.22
N THR A 71 22.36 -1.59 11.83
CA THR A 71 22.34 -1.73 13.29
C THR A 71 23.74 -1.59 13.89
N GLU A 72 24.75 -2.20 13.24
CA GLU A 72 26.15 -2.11 13.65
C GLU A 72 26.70 -0.68 13.47
N GLN A 73 26.53 -0.10 12.28
CA GLN A 73 27.09 1.22 11.96
C GLN A 73 26.44 2.36 12.75
N LEU A 74 25.15 2.27 13.05
CA LEU A 74 24.39 3.30 13.76
C LEU A 74 24.19 3.01 15.26
N GLN A 75 24.74 1.90 15.76
CA GLN A 75 24.66 1.48 17.18
C GLN A 75 23.21 1.45 17.70
N LEU A 76 22.27 0.99 16.86
CA LEU A 76 20.84 1.03 17.17
C LEU A 76 20.46 -0.08 18.15
N PRO A 77 19.59 0.23 19.15
CA PRO A 77 19.09 -0.80 20.06
C PRO A 77 18.02 -1.65 19.37
N GLY A 78 18.38 -2.90 19.04
CA GLY A 78 17.43 -3.94 18.62
C GLY A 78 16.91 -3.84 17.18
N LYS A 79 15.90 -4.66 16.88
CA LYS A 79 15.34 -4.85 15.54
C LYS A 79 14.41 -3.69 15.16
N GLN A 80 14.93 -2.69 14.45
CA GLN A 80 14.19 -1.45 14.12
C GLN A 80 13.74 -1.34 12.66
N PHE A 81 14.21 -2.23 11.79
CA PHE A 81 13.91 -2.17 10.36
C PHE A 81 12.65 -2.99 10.05
N GLU A 82 11.52 -2.32 9.91
CA GLU A 82 10.31 -2.91 9.35
C GLU A 82 10.52 -3.13 7.84
N ASN A 83 10.43 -4.37 7.38
CA ASN A 83 10.50 -4.69 5.96
C ASN A 83 9.26 -4.12 5.25
N PRO A 84 9.38 -3.08 4.39
CA PRO A 84 8.23 -2.53 3.70
C PRO A 84 7.91 -3.42 2.50
N ALA A 85 7.44 -4.64 2.76
CA ALA A 85 6.83 -5.47 1.73
C ALA A 85 5.45 -4.89 1.40
N CYS A 86 5.42 -3.81 0.61
CA CYS A 86 4.23 -3.44 -0.13
C CYS A 86 4.26 -4.15 -1.48
N THR A 87 4.03 -5.46 -1.48
CA THR A 87 3.75 -6.24 -2.69
C THR A 87 2.36 -5.91 -3.24
N PRO A 88 2.14 -6.06 -4.57
CA PRO A 88 0.87 -5.81 -5.22
C PRO A 88 -0.29 -6.55 -4.52
N LEU A 89 -1.41 -5.85 -4.36
CA LEU A 89 -2.64 -6.24 -3.65
C LEU A 89 -3.15 -7.70 -3.84
N PRO A 90 -2.99 -8.37 -5.00
CA PRO A 90 -3.45 -9.75 -5.18
C PRO A 90 -2.73 -10.79 -4.32
N ASP A 91 -1.42 -10.64 -4.07
CA ASP A 91 -0.65 -11.65 -3.34
C ASP A 91 -0.82 -11.54 -1.81
N LYS A 92 -1.14 -10.35 -1.29
CA LYS A 92 -1.46 -10.15 0.13
C LYS A 92 -2.60 -11.07 0.61
N ARG A 93 -3.57 -11.37 -0.25
CA ARG A 93 -4.69 -12.27 0.09
C ARG A 93 -4.24 -13.73 0.27
N LYS A 94 -3.21 -14.16 -0.48
CA LYS A 94 -2.62 -15.50 -0.36
C LYS A 94 -1.76 -15.60 0.90
N GLU A 95 -1.06 -14.54 1.28
CA GLU A 95 -0.19 -14.51 2.47
C GLU A 95 -0.98 -14.81 3.76
N TYR A 96 -2.24 -14.38 3.86
CA TYR A 96 -3.08 -14.66 5.02
C TYR A 96 -3.66 -16.10 5.05
N THR A 97 -3.39 -16.96 4.07
CA THR A 97 -4.02 -18.30 4.00
C THR A 97 -3.63 -19.17 5.19
N GLY A 98 -2.35 -19.17 5.58
CA GLY A 98 -1.87 -19.90 6.76
C GLY A 98 -2.50 -19.37 8.04
N ILE A 99 -2.49 -18.03 8.20
CA ILE A 99 -3.11 -17.33 9.33
C ILE A 99 -4.59 -17.71 9.49
N LYS A 100 -5.36 -17.72 8.39
CA LYS A 100 -6.79 -18.07 8.43
C LYS A 100 -7.03 -19.50 8.91
N LYS A 101 -6.14 -20.45 8.57
CA LYS A 101 -6.24 -21.83 9.06
C LYS A 101 -6.07 -21.88 10.57
N ILE A 102 -5.01 -21.27 11.08
CA ILE A 102 -4.72 -21.19 12.53
C ILE A 102 -5.88 -20.53 13.28
N LEU A 103 -6.38 -19.38 12.80
CA LEU A 103 -7.47 -18.67 13.45
C LEU A 103 -8.78 -19.46 13.45
N LYS A 104 -9.09 -20.19 12.37
CA LYS A 104 -10.26 -21.08 12.31
C LYS A 104 -10.14 -22.26 13.28
N GLU A 105 -8.97 -22.90 13.32
CA GLU A 105 -8.69 -24.02 14.22
C GLU A 105 -8.83 -23.61 15.69
N LYS A 106 -8.39 -22.40 16.03
CA LYS A 106 -8.49 -21.85 17.39
C LYS A 106 -9.83 -21.18 17.69
N GLY A 107 -10.78 -21.19 16.76
CA GLY A 107 -12.10 -20.58 16.94
C GLY A 107 -12.09 -19.05 17.10
N ILE A 108 -11.02 -18.39 16.65
CA ILE A 108 -10.84 -16.94 16.82
C ILE A 108 -11.56 -16.20 15.70
N ARG A 109 -12.41 -15.24 16.06
CA ARG A 109 -13.14 -14.42 15.08
C ARG A 109 -12.19 -13.45 14.38
N PHE A 110 -12.25 -13.41 13.05
CA PHE A 110 -11.50 -12.47 12.24
C PHE A 110 -12.31 -11.94 11.05
N GLN A 111 -11.88 -10.81 10.51
CA GLN A 111 -12.39 -10.18 9.29
C GLN A 111 -11.22 -9.81 8.40
N THR A 112 -11.40 -9.90 7.08
CA THR A 112 -10.35 -9.50 6.11
C THR A 112 -10.87 -8.39 5.17
N PRO A 113 -11.09 -7.17 5.67
CA PRO A 113 -11.49 -6.05 4.82
C PRO A 113 -10.32 -5.59 3.94
N TYR A 114 -10.49 -5.72 2.62
CA TYR A 114 -9.53 -5.30 1.59
C TYR A 114 -8.13 -5.88 1.77
N THR A 115 -7.20 -5.10 2.33
CA THR A 115 -5.79 -5.42 2.51
C THR A 115 -5.41 -5.76 3.94
N ASN A 116 -6.30 -5.48 4.89
CA ASN A 116 -5.99 -5.57 6.31
C ASN A 116 -6.70 -6.78 6.92
N MET A 117 -6.07 -7.38 7.92
CA MET A 117 -6.67 -8.45 8.73
C MET A 117 -7.04 -7.90 10.10
N ARG A 118 -8.32 -7.97 10.44
CA ARG A 118 -8.82 -7.62 11.76
C ARG A 118 -9.09 -8.89 12.55
N ILE A 119 -8.51 -9.00 13.73
CA ILE A 119 -8.65 -10.17 14.61
C ILE A 119 -9.23 -9.71 15.94
N HIS A 120 -10.25 -10.40 16.40
CA HIS A 120 -10.90 -10.15 17.67
C HIS A 120 -10.27 -11.05 18.73
N TRP A 121 -9.36 -10.48 19.52
CA TRP A 121 -8.73 -11.18 20.65
C TRP A 121 -9.57 -10.97 21.91
N GLU A 122 -9.31 -11.79 22.93
CA GLU A 122 -9.87 -11.60 24.28
C GLU A 122 -9.49 -10.24 24.88
N SER A 123 -8.27 -9.77 24.59
CA SER A 123 -7.77 -8.45 25.02
C SER A 123 -8.34 -7.27 24.21
N GLY A 124 -9.22 -7.53 23.23
CA GLY A 124 -9.77 -6.52 22.33
C GLY A 124 -9.47 -6.78 20.85
N THR A 125 -10.05 -5.93 19.99
CA THR A 125 -9.91 -6.06 18.53
C THR A 125 -8.67 -5.36 18.03
N ARG A 126 -7.85 -6.05 17.22
CA ARG A 126 -6.65 -5.45 16.60
C ARG A 126 -6.67 -5.64 15.08
N THR A 127 -6.22 -4.60 14.37
CA THR A 127 -6.15 -4.59 12.90
C THR A 127 -4.70 -4.57 12.47
N TYR A 128 -4.35 -5.43 11.52
CA TYR A 128 -3.00 -5.62 11.01
C TYR A 128 -2.98 -5.31 9.51
N SER A 129 -1.97 -4.55 9.08
CA SER A 129 -1.75 -4.15 7.69
C SER A 129 -0.88 -5.13 6.89
N CYS A 130 -0.17 -6.04 7.56
CA CYS A 130 0.64 -7.07 6.92
C CYS A 130 0.47 -8.45 7.57
N ALA A 131 0.81 -9.52 6.84
CA ALA A 131 0.73 -10.89 7.35
C ALA A 131 1.82 -11.18 8.38
N GLN A 132 3.01 -10.57 8.23
CA GLN A 132 4.16 -10.78 9.10
C GLN A 132 3.89 -10.38 10.56
N ASP A 133 3.20 -9.26 10.78
CA ASP A 133 2.82 -8.80 12.12
C ASP A 133 1.86 -9.79 12.78
N VAL A 134 0.94 -10.34 12.00
CA VAL A 134 0.01 -11.35 12.50
C VAL A 134 0.74 -12.64 12.86
N TYR A 135 1.70 -13.09 12.04
CA TYR A 135 2.53 -14.25 12.37
C TYR A 135 3.34 -14.04 13.66
N SER A 136 3.94 -12.86 13.81
CA SER A 136 4.71 -12.50 15.00
C SER A 136 3.83 -12.46 16.25
N GLU A 137 2.63 -11.88 16.13
CA GLU A 137 1.65 -11.87 17.21
C GLU A 137 1.14 -13.27 17.57
N LEU A 138 0.81 -14.10 16.56
CA LEU A 138 0.37 -15.48 16.75
C LEU A 138 1.44 -16.28 17.49
N ARG A 139 2.71 -16.16 17.06
CA ARG A 139 3.85 -16.82 17.70
C ARG A 139 4.06 -16.31 19.14
N ARG A 140 3.93 -15.01 19.38
CA ARG A 140 3.99 -14.42 20.73
C ARG A 140 2.90 -14.96 21.66
N ARG A 141 1.72 -15.26 21.12
CA ARG A 141 0.59 -15.84 21.86
C ARG A 141 0.62 -17.38 21.92
N GLY A 142 1.65 -18.02 21.37
CA GLY A 142 1.83 -19.47 21.42
C GLY A 142 1.06 -20.27 20.36
N PHE A 143 0.57 -19.62 19.30
CA PHE A 143 -0.07 -20.31 18.18
C PHE A 143 0.99 -20.71 17.13
N GLN A 144 0.92 -21.96 16.64
CA GLN A 144 1.75 -22.53 15.58
C GLN A 144 0.88 -22.91 14.38
#